data_AF-A0A842SYG2-F1
#
_entry.id   AF-A0A842SYG2-F1
#
_cell.length_a   1.000
_cell.length_b   1.000
_cell.length_c   1.000
_cell.angle_alpha   90.00
_cell.angle_beta   90.00
_cell.angle_gamma   90.00
#
_symmetry.space_group_name_H-M   'P 1'
#
loop_
_entity.id
_entity.type
_entity.pdbx_description
1 polymer ?
#
loop_
_entity_poly.entity_id
_entity_poly.type
_entity_poly.pdbx_seq_one_letter_code
_entity_poly.pdbx_strand_id
1 'polypeptide(L)' 'MSKEHSFTENTRECPIKFEKLLKKIKINIKEELNQTREVMFSDVINYILRKDFKDDIHTKLIIWCNYKIRTGETYLKL' A
#
# COMPACT_ATOMS: atom_id res chain seq x y z
N MET A 1 -29.40 10.96 -3.08
CA MET A 1 -28.90 10.01 -4.10
C MET A 1 -27.39 9.89 -3.93
N SER A 2 -26.97 8.85 -3.22
CA SER A 2 -25.59 8.59 -2.82
C SER A 2 -24.74 8.21 -4.04
N LYS A 3 -23.69 8.99 -4.32
CA LYS A 3 -22.68 8.66 -5.33
C LYS A 3 -21.73 7.62 -4.76
N GLU A 4 -22.15 6.36 -4.75
CA GLU A 4 -21.33 5.18 -4.44
C GLU A 4 -20.94 4.39 -5.70
N HIS A 5 -20.94 5.04 -6.87
CA HIS A 5 -20.26 4.54 -8.07
C HIS A 5 -18.85 5.15 -8.04
N SER A 6 -17.72 4.46 -8.02
CA SER A 6 -17.38 3.14 -8.55
C SER A 6 -15.93 2.83 -8.11
N PHE A 7 -15.73 2.17 -6.97
CA PHE A 7 -14.38 1.78 -6.49
C PHE A 7 -14.15 0.26 -6.55
N THR A 8 -15.13 -0.51 -7.01
CA THR A 8 -15.18 -1.96 -6.83
C THR A 8 -14.49 -2.79 -7.91
N GLU A 9 -13.94 -2.20 -8.97
CA GLU A 9 -13.51 -2.97 -10.15
C GLU A 9 -11.99 -3.09 -10.37
N ASN A 10 -11.13 -2.51 -9.51
CA ASN A 10 -9.67 -2.57 -9.73
C ASN A 10 -8.82 -2.82 -8.45
N THR A 11 -9.35 -3.54 -7.46
CA THR A 11 -8.61 -3.85 -6.22
C THR A 11 -7.81 -5.16 -6.26
N ARG A 12 -7.99 -6.00 -7.28
CA ARG A 12 -7.37 -7.34 -7.35
C ARG A 12 -5.88 -7.32 -7.70
N GLU A 13 -5.51 -6.52 -8.69
CA GLU A 13 -4.12 -6.38 -9.14
C GLU A 13 -3.49 -5.12 -8.55
N CYS A 14 -2.17 -5.12 -8.38
CA CYS A 14 -1.43 -3.89 -8.10
C CYS A 14 -1.56 -3.01 -9.36
N PRO A 15 -2.24 -1.86 -9.32
CA PRO A 15 -2.25 -0.94 -10.45
C PRO A 15 -0.79 -0.64 -10.84
N ILE A 16 -0.43 -0.75 -12.12
CA ILE A 16 0.95 -0.52 -12.62
C ILE A 16 1.54 0.81 -12.09
N LYS A 17 0.67 1.81 -11.86
CA LYS A 17 1.03 3.11 -11.28
C LYS A 17 1.57 3.01 -9.84
N PHE A 18 1.18 2.00 -9.06
CA PHE A 18 1.62 1.79 -7.69
C PHE A 18 2.92 1.01 -7.59
N GLU A 19 3.31 0.25 -8.62
CA GLU A 19 4.49 -0.62 -8.53
C GLU A 19 5.78 0.17 -8.26
N LYS A 20 6.00 1.27 -9.00
CA LYS A 20 7.17 2.15 -8.78
C LYS A 20 7.15 2.80 -7.39
N LEU A 21 5.98 3.27 -6.97
CA LEU A 21 5.79 3.90 -5.66
C LEU A 21 6.04 2.90 -4.53
N LEU A 22 5.46 1.70 -4.62
CA LEU A 22 5.64 0.63 -3.65
C LEU A 22 7.09 0.15 -3.58
N LYS A 23 7.79 0.03 -4.72
CA LYS A 23 9.23 -0.29 -4.72
C LYS A 23 10.03 0.75 -3.95
N LYS A 24 9.75 2.05 -4.17
CA LYS A 24 10.40 3.14 -3.43
C LYS A 24 10.08 3.09 -1.94
N ILE A 25 8.82 2.91 -1.58
CA ILE A 25 8.39 2.78 -0.18
C ILE A 25 9.04 1.56 0.49
N LYS A 26 9.09 0.41 -0.20
CA LYS A 26 9.73 -0.82 0.28
C LYS A 26 11.21 -0.62 0.59
N ILE A 27 11.94 0.10 -0.26
CA ILE A 27 13.35 0.44 -0.03
C ILE A 27 13.48 1.31 1.22
N ASN A 28 12.73 2.40 1.29
CA ASN A 28 12.78 3.32 2.42
C ASN A 28 12.43 2.64 3.75
N ILE A 29 11.42 1.77 3.76
CA ILE A 29 11.05 0.98 4.95
C ILE A 29 12.20 0.07 5.37
N LYS A 30 12.86 -0.61 4.43
CA LYS A 30 13.99 -1.50 4.74
C LYS A 30 15.17 -0.73 5.32
N GLU A 31 15.47 0.45 4.77
CA GLU A 31 16.52 1.34 5.28
C GLU A 31 16.18 1.82 6.69
N GLU A 32 14.94 2.27 6.94
CA GLU A 32 14.50 2.75 8.27
C GLU A 32 14.46 1.65 9.33
N LEU A 33 14.11 0.41 8.96
CA LEU A 33 14.00 -0.71 9.90
C LEU A 33 15.35 -1.40 10.17
N ASN A 34 16.42 -1.05 9.43
CA ASN A 34 17.75 -1.63 9.58
C ASN A 34 17.74 -3.19 9.59
N GLN A 35 16.77 -3.82 8.90
CA GLN A 35 16.42 -5.23 9.10
C GLN A 35 16.19 -6.04 7.82
N THR A 36 16.51 -7.33 7.97
CA THR A 36 16.49 -8.45 7.01
C THR A 36 15.11 -9.05 6.75
N ARG A 37 14.08 -8.64 7.49
CA ARG A 37 12.74 -9.21 7.37
C ARG A 37 12.00 -8.72 6.13
N GLU A 38 11.03 -9.53 5.68
CA GLU A 38 10.14 -9.13 4.60
C GLU A 38 9.25 -7.95 5.03
N VAL A 39 8.99 -7.05 4.08
CA VAL A 39 8.12 -5.89 4.29
C VAL A 39 6.66 -6.35 4.24
N MET A 40 5.89 -6.00 5.26
CA MET A 40 4.46 -6.29 5.34
C MET A 40 3.62 -5.14 4.77
N PHE A 41 2.38 -5.42 4.37
CA PHE A 41 1.45 -4.36 3.98
C PHE A 41 1.16 -3.37 5.12
N SER A 42 1.18 -3.83 6.37
CA SER A 42 1.07 -2.96 7.55
C SER A 42 2.24 -2.00 7.69
N ASP A 43 3.47 -2.43 7.34
CA ASP A 43 4.64 -1.55 7.33
C ASP A 43 4.47 -0.42 6.31
N VAL A 44 3.90 -0.73 5.13
CA VAL A 44 3.59 0.26 4.08
C VAL A 44 2.58 1.28 4.59
N ILE A 45 1.46 0.83 5.17
CA ILE A 45 0.44 1.71 5.73
C ILE A 45 1.06 2.63 6.81
N ASN A 46 1.80 2.04 7.75
CA ASN A 46 2.45 2.78 8.83
C ASN A 46 3.49 3.77 8.33
N TYR A 47 4.22 3.44 7.26
CA TYR A 47 5.16 4.36 6.63
C TYR A 47 4.44 5.56 6.03
N ILE A 48 3.36 5.33 5.28
CA ILE A 48 2.57 6.40 4.64
C ILE A 48 1.98 7.34 5.69
N LEU A 49 1.38 6.79 6.75
CA LEU A 49 0.79 7.57 7.83
C LEU A 49 1.85 8.40 8.58
N ARG A 50 3.03 7.84 8.84
CA ARG A 50 4.13 8.55 9.54
C ARG A 50 4.73 9.69 8.73
N LYS A 51 4.72 9.60 7.40
CA LYS A 51 5.23 10.66 6.51
C LYS A 51 4.20 11.75 6.21
N ASP A 52 2.97 11.65 6.75
CA ASP A 52 1.87 12.59 6.54
C ASP A 52 1.55 12.84 5.05
N PHE A 53 1.63 11.80 4.22
CA PHE A 53 1.23 11.91 2.81
C PHE A 53 -0.29 12.01 2.69
N LYS A 54 -0.79 13.15 2.22
CA LYS A 54 -2.23 13.47 2.13
C LYS A 54 -2.81 13.41 0.72
N ASP A 55 -2.01 13.00 -0.27
CA ASP A 55 -2.48 12.93 -1.63
C ASP A 55 -3.28 11.65 -1.92
N ASP A 56 -4.07 11.73 -2.99
CA ASP A 56 -5.03 10.70 -3.39
C ASP A 56 -4.36 9.36 -3.74
N ILE A 57 -3.13 9.37 -4.27
CA ILE A 57 -2.43 8.14 -4.62
C ILE A 57 -2.00 7.35 -3.37
N HIS A 58 -1.52 8.02 -2.32
CA HIS A 58 -1.20 7.35 -1.05
C HIS A 58 -2.46 6.85 -0.33
N THR A 59 -3.56 7.59 -0.40
CA THR A 59 -4.86 7.14 0.14
C THR A 59 -5.34 5.86 -0.56
N LYS A 60 -5.30 5.82 -1.89
CA LYS A 60 -5.63 4.63 -2.67
C LYS A 60 -4.69 3.46 -2.37
N LEU A 61 -3.41 3.74 -2.11
CA LEU A 61 -2.44 2.73 -1.75
C LEU A 61 -2.75 2.10 -0.39
N ILE A 62 -3.14 2.89 0.62
CA ILE A 62 -3.61 2.39 1.92
C ILE A 62 -4.83 1.48 1.75
N ILE A 63 -5.80 1.89 0.94
CA ILE A 63 -7.01 1.09 0.67
C ILE A 63 -6.62 -0.24 0.02
N TRP A 64 -5.71 -0.23 -0.95
CA TRP A 64 -5.23 -1.44 -1.60
C TRP A 64 -4.44 -2.36 -0.65
N CYS A 65 -3.57 -1.82 0.19
CA CYS A 65 -2.87 -2.59 1.22
C CYS A 65 -3.84 -3.25 2.20
N ASN A 66 -4.87 -2.52 2.65
CA ASN A 66 -5.91 -3.08 3.52
C ASN A 66 -6.70 -4.19 2.83
N TYR A 67 -7.02 -4.03 1.54
CA TYR A 67 -7.66 -5.09 0.76
C TYR A 67 -6.79 -6.36 0.73
N LYS A 68 -5.49 -6.23 0.49
CA LYS A 68 -4.53 -7.35 0.47
C LYS A 68 -4.45 -8.09 1.82
N ILE A 69 -4.39 -7.33 2.91
CA ILE A 69 -4.44 -7.90 4.27
C ILE A 69 -5.75 -8.68 4.46
N ARG A 70 -6.88 -8.10 4.04
CA ARG A 70 -8.21 -8.75 4.15
C ARG A 70 -8.33 -10.03 3.33
N THR A 71 -7.62 -10.14 2.21
CA THR A 71 -7.56 -11.37 1.41
C THR A 71 -6.55 -12.40 1.93
N GLY A 72 -5.91 -12.15 3.08
CA GLY A 72 -4.94 -13.05 3.70
C GLY A 72 -3.49 -12.85 3.22
N GLU A 73 -3.23 -11.86 2.37
CA GLU A 73 -1.86 -11.52 1.96
C GLU A 73 -1.23 -10.60 3.01
N THR A 74 -0.20 -11.08 3.70
CA THR A 74 0.47 -10.30 4.76
C THR A 74 1.72 -9.57 4.26
N TYR A 75 2.48 -10.23 3.38
CA TYR A 75 3.78 -9.76 2.91
C TYR A 75 3.68 -9.10 1.52
N LEU A 76 4.45 -8.03 1.34
CA LEU A 76 4.55 -7.32 0.07
C LEU A 76 5.45 -8.09 -0.91
N LYS A 77 4.83 -8.94 -1.72
CA LYS A 77 5.47 -9.70 -2.80
C LYS A 77 5.58 -8.81 -4.06
N LEU A 78 6.73 -8.16 -4.21
CA LEU A 78 7.12 -7.29 -5.33
C LEU A 78 8.55 -7.58 -5.74
#